data_AF-A0A177WKF2-F1
#
_entry.id   AF-A0A177WKF2-F1
#
_cell.length_a   1.000
_cell.length_b   1.000
_cell.length_c   1.000
_cell.angle_alpha   90.00
_cell.angle_beta   90.00
_cell.angle_gamma   90.00
#
_symmetry.space_group_name_H-M   'P 1'
#
loop_
_entity.id
_entity.type
_entity.pdbx_description
1 polymer ?
#
loop_
_entity_poly.entity_id
_entity_poly.type
_entity_poly.pdbx_seq_one_letter_code
_entity_poly.pdbx_strand_id
1 'polypeptide(L)'
;MDPTGLWNSLFGADSKREKPHIKHDMSSIKNTCQMQLEAQDAAIHVNSKTKTNAELNAMPSPQLSPRLVRQFASVTTSVIPSTAASSLSALQKPHYDSSMLFGQNGRPSIRTFIRETRSIAECIGVLNSNTPTLRFDPGTSVSDLIDQMNHVFKRQYTINNMQHALGSRNYLLNLFNFAKNVQLQSIISKGRQEIGVLTQTIADLQLELQSLNLNIEQQRQESLSIRRELKRTQIVLGEAITKHKYELAQHRTMIEAQNKILYNLVRQRARQDILMDCVIAILALVISQTPVIRGSIRGLTHSVMQPSIRRTRTRQFSQVIIYVVLVLQLRSWVSTIGLHSSTNSLWKSVSALMWPECMTPKEMLQMTSLMDSAEMGSLDASLLLSIPTSPLPISCQPAKSVY
;
A
#
# COMPACT_ATOMS: atom_id res chain seq x y z
N MET A 1 22.66 31.39 -60.94
CA MET A 1 21.38 31.15 -60.26
C MET A 1 21.44 29.75 -59.70
N ASP A 2 21.86 29.64 -58.44
CA ASP A 2 22.18 28.39 -57.77
C ASP A 2 20.93 27.76 -57.12
N PRO A 3 20.67 26.45 -57.33
CA PRO A 3 19.49 25.78 -56.79
C PRO A 3 19.72 25.19 -55.38
N THR A 4 20.70 25.67 -54.63
CA THR A 4 21.01 25.21 -53.26
C THR A 4 20.28 26.01 -52.16
N GLY A 5 19.58 27.09 -52.52
CA GLY A 5 18.94 28.00 -51.55
C GLY A 5 17.54 27.59 -51.05
N LEU A 6 16.88 26.61 -51.66
CA LEU A 6 15.45 26.32 -51.40
C LEU A 6 15.18 25.19 -50.39
N TRP A 7 16.20 24.43 -49.98
CA TRP A 7 16.02 23.36 -48.98
C TRP A 7 16.21 23.81 -47.53
N ASN A 8 16.88 24.93 -47.29
CA ASN A 8 17.12 25.44 -45.92
C ASN A 8 15.95 26.30 -45.38
N SER A 9 14.94 26.60 -46.18
CA SER A 9 13.80 27.44 -45.77
C SER A 9 12.55 26.66 -45.34
N LEU A 10 12.44 25.36 -45.67
CA LEU A 10 11.25 24.55 -45.33
C LEU A 10 11.42 23.72 -44.05
N PHE A 11 12.63 23.64 -43.51
CA PHE A 11 12.90 23.06 -42.19
C PHE A 11 13.39 24.16 -41.26
N GLY A 12 12.46 25.06 -40.96
CA GLY A 12 12.61 26.06 -39.91
C GLY A 12 13.11 25.41 -38.62
N ALA A 13 14.22 25.95 -38.16
CA ALA A 13 14.74 25.78 -36.82
C ALA A 13 13.71 26.28 -35.81
N ASP A 14 13.08 25.36 -35.09
CA ASP A 14 12.77 25.50 -33.67
C ASP A 14 12.28 24.16 -33.11
N SER A 15 13.23 23.26 -32.87
CA SER A 15 13.04 22.21 -31.89
C SER A 15 14.38 21.93 -31.25
N LYS A 16 14.67 22.70 -30.20
CA LYS A 16 15.60 22.30 -29.15
C LYS A 16 15.07 21.00 -28.56
N ARG A 17 15.42 19.86 -29.18
CA ARG A 17 15.36 18.55 -28.54
C ARG A 17 16.37 18.58 -27.40
N GLU A 18 15.88 18.94 -26.22
CA GLU A 18 16.47 18.47 -24.98
C GLU A 18 16.62 16.94 -25.10
N LYS A 19 17.87 16.48 -25.14
CA LYS A 19 18.16 15.09 -24.80
C LYS A 19 17.60 14.89 -23.41
N PRO A 20 16.63 13.98 -23.18
CA PRO A 20 16.19 13.74 -21.82
C PRO A 20 17.40 13.23 -21.04
N HIS A 21 17.76 13.99 -20.01
CA HIS A 21 18.92 13.79 -19.15
C HIS A 21 18.64 12.59 -18.21
N ILE A 22 18.28 11.42 -18.76
CA ILE A 22 17.84 10.21 -18.03
C ILE A 22 18.93 9.67 -17.09
N LYS A 23 20.19 10.09 -17.27
CA LYS A 23 21.27 9.75 -16.33
C LYS A 23 21.16 10.46 -14.98
N HIS A 24 20.47 11.60 -14.89
CA HIS A 24 20.31 12.33 -13.62
C HIS A 24 19.13 11.82 -12.78
N ASP A 25 18.13 11.19 -13.40
CA ASP A 25 16.98 10.65 -12.67
C ASP A 25 17.27 9.29 -12.03
N MET A 26 18.08 8.42 -12.66
CA MET A 26 18.45 7.15 -12.02
C MET A 26 19.35 7.34 -10.79
N SER A 27 20.22 8.35 -10.76
CA SER A 27 21.02 8.64 -9.56
C SER A 27 20.18 9.30 -8.46
N SER A 28 19.23 10.16 -8.83
CA SER A 28 18.26 10.76 -7.90
C SER A 28 17.36 9.70 -7.25
N ILE A 29 16.82 8.77 -8.04
CA ILE A 29 16.00 7.65 -7.52
C ILE A 29 16.85 6.72 -6.65
N LYS A 30 18.09 6.42 -7.04
CA LYS A 30 19.00 5.58 -6.23
C LYS A 30 19.33 6.24 -4.90
N ASN A 31 19.59 7.56 -4.89
CA ASN A 31 19.87 8.31 -3.66
C ASN A 31 18.63 8.45 -2.77
N THR A 32 17.44 8.60 -3.35
CA THR A 32 16.18 8.68 -2.60
C THR A 32 15.82 7.34 -1.96
N CYS A 33 15.99 6.23 -2.68
CA CYS A 33 15.82 4.89 -2.12
C CYS A 33 16.89 4.55 -1.07
N GLN A 34 18.14 5.02 -1.25
CA GLN A 34 19.21 4.84 -0.26
C GLN A 34 18.92 5.61 1.03
N MET A 35 18.48 6.88 0.95
CA MET A 35 18.09 7.64 2.13
C MET A 35 16.87 7.05 2.84
N GLN A 36 15.89 6.51 2.10
CA GLN A 36 14.77 5.79 2.72
C GLN A 36 15.22 4.50 3.42
N LEU A 37 16.21 3.80 2.86
CA LEU A 37 16.80 2.62 3.49
C LEU A 37 17.53 2.97 4.80
N GLU A 38 18.34 4.04 4.78
CA GLU A 38 19.09 4.51 5.94
C GLU A 38 18.17 5.08 7.03
N ALA A 39 17.10 5.79 6.66
CA ALA A 39 16.08 6.24 7.60
C ALA A 39 15.31 5.07 8.24
N GLN A 40 15.06 4.00 7.50
CA GLN A 40 14.38 2.81 7.99
C GLN A 40 15.28 1.97 8.91
N ASP A 41 16.57 1.82 8.58
CA ASP A 41 17.55 1.14 9.44
C ASP A 41 17.84 1.96 10.72
N ALA A 42 17.86 3.30 10.64
CA ALA A 42 17.96 4.17 11.82
C ALA A 42 16.75 4.00 12.76
N ALA A 43 15.53 3.89 12.22
CA ALA A 43 14.32 3.64 13.01
C ALA A 43 14.35 2.26 13.70
N ILE A 44 14.88 1.24 13.03
CA ILE A 44 15.08 -0.11 13.60
C ILE A 44 16.09 -0.05 14.76
N HIS A 45 17.17 0.72 14.62
CA HIS A 45 18.20 0.82 15.64
C HIS A 45 17.73 1.58 16.90
N VAL A 46 16.86 2.60 16.74
CA VAL A 46 16.25 3.31 17.88
C VAL A 46 15.29 2.41 18.65
N ASN A 47 14.52 1.55 17.97
CA ASN A 47 13.58 0.63 18.62
C ASN A 47 14.27 -0.56 19.33
N SER A 48 15.49 -0.92 18.92
CA SER A 48 16.29 -1.92 19.63
C SER A 48 16.86 -1.40 20.97
N LYS A 49 17.20 -0.10 21.04
CA LYS A 49 17.73 0.55 22.26
C LYS A 49 16.66 0.83 23.31
N THR A 50 15.40 1.03 22.90
CA THR A 50 14.27 1.13 23.85
C THR A 50 13.93 -0.22 24.48
N LYS A 51 14.14 -1.33 23.77
CA LYS A 51 13.93 -2.70 24.28
C LYS A 51 14.92 -3.08 25.38
N THR A 52 16.20 -2.70 25.25
CA THR A 52 17.23 -2.96 26.27
C THR A 52 17.06 -2.15 27.56
N ASN A 53 16.38 -1.00 27.51
CA ASN A 53 16.10 -0.19 28.70
C ASN A 53 14.82 -0.62 29.44
N ALA A 54 13.91 -1.35 28.78
CA ALA A 54 12.71 -1.91 29.40
C ALA A 54 12.99 -3.22 30.17
N GLU A 55 13.99 -4.00 29.74
CA GLU A 55 14.38 -5.25 30.43
C GLU A 55 15.25 -5.04 31.67
N LEU A 56 15.87 -3.87 31.87
CA LEU A 56 16.72 -3.61 33.05
C LEU A 56 15.97 -3.14 34.31
N ASN A 57 14.66 -2.88 34.22
CA ASN A 57 13.84 -2.39 35.34
C ASN A 57 12.83 -3.43 35.88
N ALA A 58 12.86 -4.67 35.41
CA ALA A 58 12.02 -5.75 35.94
C ALA A 58 12.74 -6.48 37.09
N MET A 59 12.86 -5.82 38.25
CA MET A 59 13.10 -6.54 39.51
C MET A 59 11.79 -7.11 40.07
N PRO A 60 11.83 -8.28 40.74
CA PRO A 60 10.64 -9.08 41.01
C PRO A 60 9.88 -8.58 42.24
N SER A 61 8.62 -8.22 42.07
CA SER A 61 7.69 -8.03 43.20
C SER A 61 7.36 -9.39 43.84
N PRO A 62 7.29 -9.48 45.17
CA PRO A 62 7.20 -10.75 45.87
C PRO A 62 5.81 -11.37 45.70
N GLN A 63 5.80 -12.69 45.46
CA GLN A 63 4.60 -13.51 45.48
C GLN A 63 3.95 -13.49 46.86
N LEU A 64 2.70 -13.01 46.93
CA LEU A 64 1.80 -13.27 48.05
C LEU A 64 0.90 -14.45 47.68
N SER A 65 1.24 -15.61 48.25
CA SER A 65 0.52 -16.87 48.17
C SER A 65 -0.93 -16.77 48.66
N PRO A 66 -1.92 -17.38 47.97
CA PRO A 66 -3.31 -17.42 48.40
C PRO A 66 -3.53 -18.59 49.36
N ARG A 67 -3.17 -18.42 50.63
CA ARG A 67 -3.38 -19.48 51.63
C ARG A 67 -3.64 -18.94 53.03
N LEU A 68 -4.69 -18.12 53.21
CA LEU A 68 -5.25 -17.77 54.53
C LEU A 68 -6.58 -16.99 54.43
N VAL A 69 -7.62 -17.56 53.78
CA VAL A 69 -9.01 -17.03 53.90
C VAL A 69 -10.01 -18.18 54.04
N ARG A 70 -9.69 -19.17 54.87
CA ARG A 70 -10.62 -20.27 55.18
C ARG A 70 -10.43 -20.77 56.61
N GLN A 71 -10.67 -19.90 57.58
CA GLN A 71 -10.93 -20.26 58.98
C GLN A 71 -11.32 -18.98 59.70
N PHE A 72 -12.63 -18.68 59.75
CA PHE A 72 -13.33 -17.95 60.82
C PHE A 72 -14.81 -17.96 60.46
N ALA A 73 -15.36 -19.17 60.40
CA ALA A 73 -16.79 -19.41 60.32
C ALA A 73 -17.11 -20.56 61.27
N SER A 74 -16.91 -20.34 62.57
CA SER A 74 -17.48 -21.20 63.62
C SER A 74 -17.32 -20.53 64.99
N VAL A 75 -18.44 -20.51 65.71
CA VAL A 75 -18.56 -20.32 67.17
C VAL A 75 -18.50 -18.87 67.69
N THR A 76 -19.69 -18.28 67.84
CA THR A 76 -20.22 -17.90 69.17
C THR A 76 -21.74 -17.85 69.12
N THR A 77 -22.34 -18.98 69.46
CA THR A 77 -23.68 -19.06 70.04
C THR A 77 -23.66 -18.44 71.43
N SER A 78 -24.43 -17.39 71.67
CA SER A 78 -24.93 -17.07 73.02
C SER A 78 -26.37 -16.58 72.93
N VAL A 79 -27.26 -17.54 73.17
CA VAL A 79 -28.60 -17.46 73.75
C VAL A 79 -29.03 -16.06 74.20
N ILE A 80 -30.07 -15.52 73.57
CA ILE A 80 -30.95 -14.51 74.15
C ILE A 80 -32.27 -15.23 74.45
N PRO A 81 -32.72 -15.31 75.71
CA PRO A 81 -34.03 -15.89 76.00
C PRO A 81 -35.11 -14.91 75.57
N SER A 82 -35.92 -15.37 74.63
CA SER A 82 -37.24 -14.86 74.29
C SER A 82 -38.19 -15.02 75.48
N THR A 83 -38.55 -13.92 76.13
CA THR A 83 -39.76 -13.82 76.97
C THR A 83 -40.19 -12.36 77.07
N ALA A 84 -41.50 -12.14 77.09
CA ALA A 84 -42.23 -10.86 77.13
C ALA A 84 -42.48 -10.16 75.78
N ALA A 85 -43.06 -10.91 74.84
CA ALA A 85 -43.92 -10.36 73.80
C ALA A 85 -45.39 -10.60 74.17
N SER A 86 -45.91 -9.92 75.20
CA SER A 86 -47.36 -9.84 75.48
C SER A 86 -47.64 -8.98 76.72
N SER A 87 -47.60 -7.65 76.55
CA SER A 87 -48.37 -6.66 77.34
C SER A 87 -47.82 -5.26 77.09
N LEU A 88 -48.18 -4.63 75.97
CA LEU A 88 -47.95 -3.19 75.78
C LEU A 88 -48.99 -2.57 74.84
N SER A 89 -50.25 -2.87 75.15
CA SER A 89 -51.44 -2.16 74.66
C SER A 89 -52.05 -1.33 75.79
N ALA A 90 -51.22 -0.56 76.50
CA ALA A 90 -51.63 0.51 77.41
C ALA A 90 -50.40 1.30 77.86
N LEU A 91 -49.78 2.07 76.95
CA LEU A 91 -48.94 3.18 77.40
C LEU A 91 -48.96 4.30 76.36
N GLN A 92 -49.32 5.47 76.86
CA GLN A 92 -49.44 6.75 76.19
C GLN A 92 -48.30 6.99 75.19
N LYS A 93 -48.66 7.50 73.99
CA LYS A 93 -47.71 7.98 72.98
C LYS A 93 -46.62 8.84 73.65
N PRO A 94 -45.32 8.52 73.50
CA PRO A 94 -44.29 9.49 73.78
C PRO A 94 -44.38 10.54 72.68
N HIS A 95 -44.60 11.79 73.07
CA HIS A 95 -44.45 12.94 72.18
C HIS A 95 -42.95 13.06 71.85
N TYR A 96 -42.53 12.49 70.72
CA TYR A 96 -41.17 12.64 70.23
C TYR A 96 -41.03 14.01 69.58
N ASP A 97 -40.33 14.92 70.25
CA ASP A 97 -39.89 16.16 69.64
C ASP A 97 -38.75 15.82 68.65
N SER A 98 -39.13 15.63 67.39
CA SER A 98 -38.22 15.27 66.28
C SER A 98 -37.24 16.40 65.92
N SER A 99 -37.34 17.53 66.62
CA SER A 99 -36.59 18.77 66.41
C SER A 99 -35.17 18.75 67.01
N MET A 100 -34.86 17.84 67.94
CA MET A 100 -33.54 17.83 68.61
C MET A 100 -32.45 16.98 67.96
N LEU A 101 -32.77 16.19 66.92
CA LEU A 101 -31.77 15.37 66.21
C LEU A 101 -31.09 16.10 65.04
N PHE A 102 -31.57 17.29 64.66
CA PHE A 102 -31.08 18.02 63.49
C PHE A 102 -30.69 19.45 63.86
N GLY A 103 -29.38 19.75 63.84
CA GLY A 103 -28.90 21.14 63.87
C GLY A 103 -29.29 21.89 62.60
N GLN A 104 -29.20 23.23 62.62
CA GLN A 104 -29.65 24.17 61.57
C GLN A 104 -29.17 23.90 60.12
N ASN A 105 -28.28 22.92 59.88
CA ASN A 105 -27.83 22.49 58.56
C ASN A 105 -28.22 21.03 58.21
N GLY A 106 -29.19 20.43 58.91
CA GLY A 106 -29.75 19.11 58.58
C GLY A 106 -28.80 17.91 58.72
N ARG A 107 -27.58 18.10 59.23
CA ARG A 107 -26.64 17.00 59.52
C ARG A 107 -26.60 16.70 61.02
N PRO A 108 -27.01 15.50 61.47
CA PRO A 108 -26.86 15.10 62.86
C PRO A 108 -25.37 14.99 63.20
N SER A 109 -24.85 15.92 64.00
CA SER A 109 -23.49 15.81 64.52
C SER A 109 -23.49 14.75 65.62
N ILE A 110 -22.98 13.56 65.28
CA ILE A 110 -22.76 12.44 66.22
C ILE A 110 -22.02 12.92 67.47
N ARG A 111 -21.12 13.92 67.34
CA ARG A 111 -20.42 14.53 68.48
C ARG A 111 -21.38 15.25 69.44
N THR A 112 -22.39 15.92 68.92
CA THR A 112 -23.41 16.62 69.72
C THR A 112 -24.28 15.59 70.45
N PHE A 113 -24.66 14.53 69.74
CA PHE A 113 -25.43 13.41 70.31
C PHE A 113 -24.66 12.65 71.41
N ILE A 114 -23.37 12.37 71.19
CA ILE A 114 -22.49 11.75 72.20
C ILE A 114 -22.34 12.65 73.42
N ARG A 115 -22.22 13.97 73.21
CA ARG A 115 -22.11 14.94 74.30
C ARG A 115 -23.38 14.99 75.15
N GLU A 116 -24.56 14.97 74.52
CA GLU A 116 -25.83 14.95 75.25
C GLU A 116 -26.11 13.62 75.95
N THR A 117 -25.78 12.48 75.33
CA THR A 117 -25.90 11.18 76.00
C THR A 117 -24.97 11.08 77.21
N ARG A 118 -23.75 11.65 77.10
CA ARG A 118 -22.86 11.79 78.25
C ARG A 118 -23.46 12.70 79.34
N SER A 119 -24.05 13.85 78.99
CA SER A 119 -24.62 14.75 80.01
C SER A 119 -25.84 14.16 80.71
N ILE A 120 -26.69 13.40 80.00
CA ILE A 120 -27.82 12.69 80.64
C ILE A 120 -27.29 11.57 81.56
N ALA A 121 -26.26 10.83 81.16
CA ALA A 121 -25.65 9.80 82.01
C ALA A 121 -25.02 10.40 83.28
N GLU A 122 -24.33 11.53 83.15
CA GLU A 122 -23.79 12.29 84.29
C GLU A 122 -24.91 12.80 85.20
N CYS A 123 -26.01 13.30 84.64
CA CYS A 123 -27.17 13.77 85.40
C CYS A 123 -27.86 12.63 86.17
N ILE A 124 -28.03 11.45 85.57
CA ILE A 124 -28.53 10.25 86.27
C ILE A 124 -27.55 9.84 87.38
N GLY A 125 -26.24 9.92 87.14
CA GLY A 125 -25.21 9.64 88.15
C GLY A 125 -25.36 10.52 89.39
N VAL A 126 -25.51 11.83 89.20
CA VAL A 126 -25.77 12.81 90.28
C VAL A 126 -27.12 12.56 90.96
N LEU A 127 -28.15 12.21 90.18
CA LEU A 127 -29.47 11.82 90.67
C LEU A 127 -29.50 10.43 91.32
N ASN A 128 -28.43 9.63 91.28
CA ASN A 128 -28.34 8.37 92.01
C ASN A 128 -27.46 8.51 93.26
N SER A 129 -26.43 9.37 93.24
CA SER A 129 -25.55 9.56 94.40
C SER A 129 -26.21 10.30 95.57
N ASN A 130 -27.17 11.17 95.30
CA ASN A 130 -27.83 11.98 96.33
C ASN A 130 -29.08 11.29 96.92
N THR A 131 -29.07 9.99 97.20
CA THR A 131 -30.26 9.26 97.68
C THR A 131 -30.84 9.92 98.93
N PRO A 132 -32.05 10.48 98.89
CA PRO A 132 -32.67 11.06 100.08
C PRO A 132 -33.11 9.90 100.97
N THR A 133 -32.40 9.69 102.07
CA THR A 133 -32.87 8.81 103.13
C THR A 133 -34.09 9.45 103.77
N LEU A 134 -35.24 8.78 103.71
CA LEU A 134 -36.44 9.16 104.44
C LEU A 134 -36.08 9.20 105.93
N ARG A 135 -35.98 10.40 106.50
CA ARG A 135 -35.68 10.59 107.92
C ARG A 135 -36.99 10.77 108.66
N PHE A 136 -37.29 9.80 109.51
CA PHE A 136 -38.43 9.83 110.42
C PHE A 136 -37.97 10.41 111.75
N ASP A 137 -37.88 11.74 111.83
CA ASP A 137 -37.60 12.40 113.10
C ASP A 137 -38.91 12.53 113.91
N PRO A 138 -38.90 12.25 115.24
CA PRO A 138 -40.09 12.34 116.07
C PRO A 138 -40.56 13.80 116.16
N GLY A 139 -41.55 14.16 115.34
CA GLY A 139 -42.04 15.53 115.15
C GLY A 139 -42.33 15.90 113.70
N THR A 140 -41.93 15.08 112.72
CA THR A 140 -42.27 15.31 111.31
C THR A 140 -43.78 15.24 111.09
N SER A 141 -44.34 16.29 110.51
CA SER A 141 -45.76 16.30 110.15
C SER A 141 -46.03 15.34 109.00
N VAL A 142 -47.25 14.78 108.94
CA VAL A 142 -47.65 13.90 107.82
C VAL A 142 -47.50 14.62 106.47
N SER A 143 -47.69 15.95 106.45
CA SER A 143 -47.43 16.80 105.28
C SER A 143 -45.95 16.77 104.85
N ASP A 144 -45.01 16.87 105.78
CA ASP A 144 -43.57 16.83 105.45
C ASP A 144 -43.15 15.47 104.88
N LEU A 145 -43.75 14.39 105.39
CA LEU A 145 -43.52 13.04 104.86
C LEU A 145 -44.11 12.88 103.44
N ILE A 146 -45.32 13.40 103.22
CA ILE A 146 -45.96 13.41 101.90
C ILE A 146 -45.10 14.21 100.90
N ASP A 147 -44.54 15.33 101.30
CA ASP A 147 -43.66 16.15 100.45
C ASP A 147 -42.31 15.47 100.16
N GLN A 148 -41.70 14.82 101.15
CA GLN A 148 -40.50 14.01 100.94
C GLN A 148 -40.78 12.82 100.00
N MET A 149 -41.91 12.14 100.17
CA MET A 149 -42.32 11.03 99.32
C MET A 149 -42.63 11.48 97.88
N ASN A 150 -43.33 12.61 97.71
CA ASN A 150 -43.56 13.23 96.41
C ASN A 150 -42.25 13.62 95.73
N HIS A 151 -41.27 14.11 96.48
CA HIS A 151 -39.94 14.42 95.96
C HIS A 151 -39.19 13.16 95.49
N VAL A 152 -39.26 12.05 96.24
CA VAL A 152 -38.69 10.75 95.85
C VAL A 152 -39.35 10.22 94.58
N PHE A 153 -40.69 10.22 94.50
CA PHE A 153 -41.42 9.76 93.32
C PHE A 153 -41.14 10.61 92.08
N LYS A 154 -41.12 11.94 92.23
CA LYS A 154 -40.79 12.87 91.13
C LYS A 154 -39.36 12.66 90.62
N ARG A 155 -38.41 12.36 91.52
CA ARG A 155 -37.04 12.00 91.16
C ARG A 155 -36.96 10.65 90.44
N GLN A 156 -37.62 9.61 90.95
CA GLN A 156 -37.64 8.31 90.30
C GLN A 156 -38.27 8.38 88.91
N TYR A 157 -39.34 9.16 88.76
CA TYR A 157 -39.95 9.45 87.47
C TYR A 157 -38.96 10.12 86.51
N THR A 158 -38.17 11.09 87.01
CA THR A 158 -37.11 11.76 86.23
C THR A 158 -35.99 10.80 85.83
N ILE A 159 -35.52 9.96 86.75
CA ILE A 159 -34.48 8.95 86.48
C ILE A 159 -34.98 7.93 85.45
N ASN A 160 -36.19 7.40 85.61
CA ASN A 160 -36.78 6.46 84.67
C ASN A 160 -36.90 7.10 83.27
N ASN A 161 -37.37 8.35 83.18
CA ASN A 161 -37.46 9.07 81.90
C ASN A 161 -36.09 9.30 81.27
N MET A 162 -35.08 9.70 82.05
CA MET A 162 -33.72 9.87 81.56
C MET A 162 -33.09 8.53 81.13
N GLN A 163 -33.37 7.44 81.83
CA GLN A 163 -32.89 6.11 81.50
C GLN A 163 -33.53 5.57 80.21
N HIS A 164 -34.84 5.79 80.01
CA HIS A 164 -35.51 5.51 78.74
C HIS A 164 -34.96 6.38 77.59
N ALA A 165 -34.67 7.66 77.85
CA ALA A 165 -34.03 8.54 76.88
C ALA A 165 -32.61 8.06 76.51
N LEU A 166 -31.80 7.62 77.48
CA LEU A 166 -30.48 7.04 77.21
C LEU A 166 -30.58 5.72 76.44
N GLY A 167 -31.51 4.84 76.81
CA GLY A 167 -31.71 3.54 76.15
C GLY A 167 -32.06 3.71 74.66
N SER A 168 -33.02 4.57 74.36
CA SER A 168 -33.39 4.91 72.98
C SER A 168 -32.25 5.58 72.21
N ARG A 169 -31.49 6.47 72.86
CA ARG A 169 -30.35 7.13 72.22
C ARG A 169 -29.20 6.18 71.93
N ASN A 170 -28.89 5.26 72.84
CA ASN A 170 -27.89 4.22 72.64
C ASN A 170 -28.30 3.27 71.50
N TYR A 171 -29.58 2.90 71.44
CA TYR A 171 -30.14 2.12 70.33
C TYR A 171 -29.96 2.84 68.98
N LEU A 172 -30.25 4.14 68.90
CA LEU A 172 -30.04 4.93 67.69
C LEU A 172 -28.56 5.00 67.27
N LEU A 173 -27.62 5.11 68.20
CA LEU A 173 -26.19 5.05 67.89
C LEU A 173 -25.78 3.69 67.32
N ASN A 174 -26.27 2.61 67.91
CA ASN A 174 -25.99 1.26 67.41
C ASN A 174 -26.57 1.05 66.01
N LEU A 175 -27.80 1.54 65.77
CA LEU A 175 -28.43 1.50 64.45
C LEU A 175 -27.64 2.33 63.43
N PHE A 176 -27.17 3.52 63.81
CA PHE A 176 -26.35 4.38 62.96
C PHE A 176 -25.01 3.73 62.62
N ASN A 177 -24.33 3.15 63.60
CA ASN A 177 -23.08 2.41 63.40
C ASN A 177 -23.27 1.20 62.47
N PHE A 178 -24.36 0.45 62.66
CA PHE A 178 -24.72 -0.65 61.78
C PHE A 178 -24.96 -0.17 60.35
N ALA A 179 -25.79 0.85 60.14
CA ALA A 179 -26.06 1.41 58.81
C ALA A 179 -24.78 1.89 58.11
N LYS A 180 -23.88 2.57 58.85
CA LYS A 180 -22.59 3.01 58.33
C LYS A 180 -21.69 1.83 57.95
N ASN A 181 -21.66 0.77 58.75
CA ASN A 181 -20.89 -0.43 58.42
C ASN A 181 -21.44 -1.13 57.17
N VAL A 182 -22.75 -1.24 57.02
CA VAL A 182 -23.38 -1.80 55.80
C VAL A 182 -23.02 -0.95 54.57
N GLN A 183 -23.07 0.38 54.68
CA GLN A 183 -22.67 1.27 53.59
C GLN A 183 -21.19 1.10 53.22
N LEU A 184 -20.29 1.02 54.20
CA LEU A 184 -18.87 0.77 53.97
C LEU A 184 -18.63 -0.58 53.29
N GLN A 185 -19.32 -1.63 53.72
CA GLN A 185 -19.25 -2.94 53.08
C GLN A 185 -19.73 -2.88 51.63
N SER A 186 -20.81 -2.14 51.35
CA SER A 186 -21.28 -1.93 49.97
C SER A 186 -20.25 -1.21 49.12
N ILE A 187 -19.64 -0.13 49.62
CA ILE A 187 -18.59 0.61 48.91
C ILE A 187 -17.38 -0.29 48.66
N ILE A 188 -16.95 -1.07 49.66
CA ILE A 188 -15.85 -2.02 49.52
C ILE A 188 -16.18 -3.10 48.48
N SER A 189 -17.40 -3.64 48.47
CA SER A 189 -17.81 -4.63 47.47
C SER A 189 -17.82 -4.07 46.05
N LYS A 190 -18.27 -2.82 45.87
CA LYS A 190 -18.23 -2.12 44.58
C LYS A 190 -16.79 -1.86 44.14
N GLY A 191 -15.94 -1.37 45.04
CA GLY A 191 -14.52 -1.16 44.75
C GLY A 191 -13.81 -2.46 44.38
N ARG A 192 -14.11 -3.58 45.04
CA ARG A 192 -13.57 -4.89 44.66
C ARG A 192 -14.02 -5.33 43.26
N GLN A 193 -15.27 -5.07 42.92
CA GLN A 193 -15.80 -5.36 41.58
C GLN A 193 -15.10 -4.51 40.51
N GLU A 194 -14.95 -3.21 40.74
CA GLU A 194 -14.26 -2.29 39.83
C GLU A 194 -12.79 -2.67 39.64
N ILE A 195 -12.08 -3.02 40.72
CA ILE A 195 -10.70 -3.54 40.66
C ILE A 195 -10.65 -4.84 39.86
N GLY A 196 -11.64 -5.73 40.04
CA GLY A 196 -11.75 -6.97 39.26
C GLY A 196 -11.88 -6.70 37.76
N VAL A 197 -12.75 -5.77 37.37
CA VAL A 197 -12.92 -5.35 35.98
C VAL A 197 -11.62 -4.77 35.41
N LEU A 198 -10.97 -3.86 36.15
CA LEU A 198 -9.72 -3.25 35.70
C LEU A 198 -8.60 -4.29 35.53
N THR A 199 -8.51 -5.25 36.45
CA THR A 199 -7.53 -6.36 36.37
C THR A 199 -7.78 -7.21 35.12
N GLN A 200 -9.05 -7.48 34.81
CA GLN A 200 -9.43 -8.20 33.59
C GLN A 200 -9.04 -7.41 32.34
N THR A 201 -9.33 -6.10 32.29
CA THR A 201 -8.96 -5.27 31.14
C THR A 201 -7.45 -5.20 30.93
N ILE A 202 -6.65 -5.17 32.00
CA ILE A 202 -5.19 -5.22 31.90
C ILE A 202 -4.73 -6.57 31.31
N ALA A 203 -5.33 -7.68 31.76
CA ALA A 203 -5.02 -9.00 31.21
C ALA A 203 -5.39 -9.10 29.71
N ASP A 204 -6.55 -8.56 29.33
CA ASP A 204 -7.01 -8.53 27.93
C ASP A 204 -6.06 -7.68 27.06
N LEU A 205 -5.64 -6.50 27.53
CA LEU A 205 -4.66 -5.65 26.84
C LEU A 205 -3.28 -6.32 26.73
N GLN A 206 -2.85 -7.09 27.73
CA GLN A 206 -1.61 -7.85 27.65
C GLN A 206 -1.67 -8.93 26.57
N LEU A 207 -2.80 -9.64 26.45
CA LEU A 207 -3.01 -10.61 25.38
C LEU A 207 -3.05 -9.95 24.01
N GLU A 208 -3.70 -8.79 23.89
CA GLU A 208 -3.73 -8.02 22.65
C GLU A 208 -2.33 -7.54 22.24
N LEU A 209 -1.52 -7.05 23.19
CA LEU A 209 -0.13 -6.69 22.93
C LEU A 209 0.73 -7.88 22.49
N GLN A 210 0.54 -9.06 23.08
CA GLN A 210 1.24 -10.28 22.66
C GLN A 210 0.84 -10.69 21.24
N SER A 211 -0.47 -10.66 20.94
CA SER A 211 -1.01 -10.92 19.60
C SER A 211 -0.46 -9.93 18.57
N LEU A 212 -0.46 -8.63 18.91
CA LEU A 212 0.08 -7.59 18.04
C LEU A 212 1.58 -7.77 17.79
N ASN A 213 2.34 -8.12 18.82
CA ASN A 213 3.78 -8.38 18.68
C ASN A 213 4.04 -9.60 17.77
N LEU A 214 3.21 -10.64 17.86
CA LEU A 214 3.28 -11.79 16.95
C LEU A 214 2.97 -11.36 15.50
N ASN A 215 1.92 -10.57 15.30
CA ASN A 215 1.53 -10.07 13.98
C ASN A 215 2.62 -9.18 13.37
N ILE A 216 3.25 -8.30 14.16
CA ILE A 216 4.38 -7.47 13.71
C ILE A 216 5.55 -8.34 13.26
N GLU A 217 5.89 -9.39 14.01
CA GLU A 217 6.98 -10.29 13.64
C GLU A 217 6.64 -11.10 12.37
N GLN A 218 5.40 -11.54 12.24
CA GLN A 218 4.92 -12.20 11.02
C GLN A 218 5.03 -11.25 9.81
N GLN A 219 4.53 -10.02 9.93
CA GLN A 219 4.58 -9.02 8.87
C GLN A 219 6.03 -8.66 8.50
N ARG A 220 6.93 -8.65 9.48
CA ARG A 220 8.38 -8.48 9.25
C ARG A 220 8.95 -9.62 8.41
N GLN A 221 8.57 -10.87 8.69
CA GLN A 221 9.01 -12.03 7.90
C GLN A 221 8.47 -11.99 6.47
N GLU A 222 7.21 -11.63 6.29
CA GLU A 222 6.58 -11.46 4.97
C GLU A 222 7.29 -10.36 4.17
N SER A 223 7.57 -9.21 4.78
CA SER A 223 8.32 -8.11 4.16
C SER A 223 9.72 -8.55 3.70
N LEU A 224 10.43 -9.33 4.53
CA LEU A 224 11.73 -9.89 4.17
C LEU A 224 11.62 -10.91 3.02
N SER A 225 10.54 -11.69 2.94
CA SER A 225 10.28 -12.62 1.84
C SER A 225 10.05 -11.87 0.53
N ILE A 226 9.15 -10.88 0.52
CA ILE A 226 8.85 -10.06 -0.65
C ILE A 226 10.11 -9.34 -1.14
N ARG A 227 10.94 -8.81 -0.22
CA ARG A 227 12.20 -8.16 -0.58
C ARG A 227 13.20 -9.14 -1.22
N ARG A 228 13.23 -10.40 -0.78
CA ARG A 228 14.04 -11.45 -1.41
C ARG A 228 13.51 -11.79 -2.81
N GLU A 229 12.21 -11.89 -2.98
CA GLU A 229 11.58 -12.13 -4.28
C GLU A 229 11.83 -10.98 -5.27
N LEU A 230 11.68 -9.72 -4.84
CA LEU A 230 11.99 -8.55 -5.67
C LEU A 230 13.46 -8.51 -6.10
N LYS A 231 14.40 -8.88 -5.22
CA LYS A 231 15.81 -8.98 -5.61
C LYS A 231 16.03 -10.07 -6.67
N ARG A 232 15.35 -11.22 -6.55
CA ARG A 232 15.44 -12.29 -7.54
C ARG A 232 14.85 -11.86 -8.89
N THR A 233 13.67 -11.25 -8.90
CA THR A 233 13.04 -10.77 -10.15
C THR A 233 13.88 -9.69 -10.81
N GLN A 234 14.52 -8.80 -10.04
CA GLN A 234 15.44 -7.80 -10.58
C GLN A 234 16.66 -8.44 -11.25
N ILE A 235 17.24 -9.49 -10.65
CA ILE A 235 18.37 -10.22 -11.24
C ILE A 235 17.94 -10.90 -12.55
N VAL A 236 16.83 -11.63 -12.54
CA VAL A 236 16.30 -12.33 -13.73
C VAL A 236 15.99 -11.35 -14.86
N LEU A 237 15.38 -10.20 -14.54
CA LEU A 237 15.09 -9.17 -15.52
C LEU A 237 16.38 -8.53 -16.07
N GLY A 238 17.37 -8.30 -15.21
CA GLY A 238 18.69 -7.82 -15.63
C GLY A 238 19.36 -8.78 -16.62
N GLU A 239 19.32 -10.07 -16.32
CA GLU A 239 19.84 -11.14 -17.19
C GLU A 239 19.11 -11.18 -18.53
N ALA A 240 17.76 -11.16 -18.52
CA ALA A 240 16.95 -11.13 -19.73
C ALA A 240 17.25 -9.91 -20.62
N ILE A 241 17.43 -8.73 -20.03
CA ILE A 241 17.82 -7.52 -20.76
C ILE A 241 19.19 -7.68 -21.41
N THR A 242 20.16 -8.25 -20.69
CA THR A 242 21.50 -8.49 -21.26
C THR A 242 21.46 -9.50 -22.41
N LYS A 243 20.66 -10.57 -22.28
CA LYS A 243 20.46 -11.56 -23.34
C LYS A 243 19.85 -10.93 -24.59
N HIS A 244 18.78 -10.14 -24.44
CA HIS A 244 18.17 -9.45 -25.59
C HIS A 244 19.09 -8.42 -26.24
N LYS A 245 19.91 -7.72 -25.46
CA LYS A 245 20.95 -6.83 -26.04
C LYS A 245 21.96 -7.60 -26.88
N TYR A 246 22.36 -8.77 -26.41
CA TYR A 246 23.26 -9.67 -27.15
C TYR A 246 22.60 -10.18 -28.44
N GLU A 247 21.36 -10.68 -28.36
CA GLU A 247 20.60 -11.12 -29.54
C GLU A 247 20.40 -9.99 -30.57
N LEU A 248 20.09 -8.77 -30.12
CA LEU A 248 19.98 -7.60 -31.00
C LEU A 248 21.31 -7.24 -31.67
N ALA A 249 22.43 -7.32 -30.94
CA ALA A 249 23.75 -7.11 -31.52
C ALA A 249 24.05 -8.19 -32.58
N GLN A 250 23.71 -9.45 -32.30
CA GLN A 250 23.85 -10.54 -33.24
C GLN A 250 23.00 -10.33 -34.50
N HIS A 251 21.72 -9.95 -34.36
CA HIS A 251 20.86 -9.63 -35.50
C HIS A 251 21.41 -8.49 -36.36
N ARG A 252 21.99 -7.44 -35.74
CA ARG A 252 22.66 -6.36 -36.50
C ARG A 252 23.82 -6.89 -37.33
N THR A 253 24.69 -7.71 -36.75
CA THR A 253 25.80 -8.32 -37.51
C THR A 253 25.32 -9.23 -38.64
N MET A 254 24.21 -9.95 -38.43
CA MET A 254 23.59 -10.78 -39.46
C MET A 254 23.01 -9.94 -40.60
N ILE A 255 22.33 -8.83 -40.29
CA ILE A 255 21.80 -7.89 -41.29
C ILE A 255 22.94 -7.25 -42.08
N GLU A 256 24.04 -6.86 -41.43
CA GLU A 256 25.24 -6.34 -42.11
C GLU A 256 25.84 -7.38 -43.07
N ALA A 257 25.93 -8.64 -42.65
CA ALA A 257 26.38 -9.74 -43.51
C ALA A 257 25.43 -9.98 -44.69
N GLN A 258 24.11 -9.97 -44.47
CA GLN A 258 23.10 -10.09 -45.54
C GLN A 258 23.16 -8.93 -46.52
N ASN A 259 23.33 -7.69 -46.04
CA ASN A 259 23.48 -6.51 -46.89
C ASN A 259 24.72 -6.61 -47.79
N LYS A 260 25.82 -7.17 -47.29
CA LYS A 260 27.01 -7.43 -48.11
C LYS A 260 26.73 -8.46 -49.21
N ILE A 261 25.98 -9.51 -48.93
CA ILE A 261 25.56 -10.51 -49.92
C ILE A 261 24.63 -9.87 -50.96
N LEU A 262 23.62 -9.12 -50.51
CA LEU A 262 22.69 -8.40 -51.38
C LEU A 262 23.43 -7.43 -52.30
N TYR A 263 24.40 -6.67 -51.78
CA TYR A 263 25.25 -5.78 -52.56
C TYR A 263 26.01 -6.53 -53.66
N ASN A 264 26.60 -7.68 -53.33
CA ASN A 264 27.30 -8.50 -54.32
C ASN A 264 26.37 -9.04 -55.40
N LEU A 265 25.15 -9.47 -55.02
CA LEU A 265 24.13 -9.96 -55.95
C LEU A 265 23.62 -8.85 -56.88
N VAL A 266 23.31 -7.66 -56.33
CA VAL A 266 22.90 -6.48 -57.11
C VAL A 266 24.01 -6.10 -58.09
N ARG A 267 25.27 -6.07 -57.65
CA ARG A 267 26.42 -5.74 -58.50
C ARG A 267 26.63 -6.78 -59.60
N GLN A 268 26.50 -8.07 -59.29
CA GLN A 268 26.61 -9.14 -60.27
C GLN A 268 25.50 -9.03 -61.32
N ARG A 269 24.26 -8.77 -60.89
CA ARG A 269 23.12 -8.56 -61.80
C ARG A 269 23.28 -7.32 -62.67
N ALA A 270 23.72 -6.20 -62.10
CA ALA A 270 24.00 -4.98 -62.86
C ALA A 270 25.07 -5.21 -63.95
N ARG A 271 26.12 -6.00 -63.65
CA ARG A 271 27.13 -6.39 -64.65
C ARG A 271 26.54 -7.27 -65.76
N GLN A 272 25.66 -8.21 -65.41
CA GLN A 272 24.97 -9.05 -66.40
C GLN A 272 24.06 -8.23 -67.31
N ASP A 273 23.28 -7.31 -66.74
CA ASP A 273 22.39 -6.42 -67.51
C ASP A 273 23.19 -5.52 -68.47
N ILE A 274 24.31 -4.93 -68.02
CA ILE A 274 25.18 -4.12 -68.89
C ILE A 274 25.79 -4.97 -70.02
N LEU A 275 26.23 -6.19 -69.72
CA LEU A 275 26.77 -7.10 -70.73
C LEU A 275 25.69 -7.44 -71.77
N MET A 276 24.47 -7.74 -71.33
CA MET A 276 23.34 -8.00 -72.23
C MET A 276 23.00 -6.79 -73.11
N ASP A 277 22.99 -5.59 -72.54
CA ASP A 277 22.77 -4.36 -73.31
C ASP A 277 23.89 -4.11 -74.35
N CYS A 278 25.16 -4.39 -74.01
CA CYS A 278 26.27 -4.35 -74.97
C CYS A 278 26.10 -5.36 -76.10
N VAL A 279 25.68 -6.60 -75.80
CA VAL A 279 25.43 -7.63 -76.82
C VAL A 279 24.29 -7.22 -77.73
N ILE A 280 23.19 -6.68 -77.19
CA ILE A 280 22.06 -6.17 -77.97
C ILE A 280 22.50 -5.01 -78.87
N ALA A 281 23.30 -4.08 -78.35
CA ALA A 281 23.83 -2.96 -79.13
C ALA A 281 24.75 -3.42 -80.29
N ILE A 282 25.65 -4.38 -80.04
CA ILE A 282 26.50 -4.97 -81.07
C ILE A 282 25.64 -5.69 -82.12
N LEU A 283 24.67 -6.50 -81.70
CA LEU A 283 23.77 -7.21 -82.60
C LEU A 283 22.96 -6.22 -83.46
N ALA A 284 22.43 -5.16 -82.85
CA ALA A 284 21.73 -4.10 -83.55
C ALA A 284 22.63 -3.39 -84.57
N LEU A 285 23.91 -3.18 -84.22
CA LEU A 285 24.90 -2.56 -85.09
C LEU A 285 25.18 -3.47 -86.30
N VAL A 286 25.41 -4.77 -86.07
CA VAL A 286 25.60 -5.76 -87.14
C VAL A 286 24.38 -5.81 -88.05
N ILE A 287 23.17 -5.88 -87.50
CA ILE A 287 21.92 -5.88 -88.27
C ILE A 287 21.79 -4.58 -89.09
N SER A 288 22.07 -3.42 -88.50
CA SER A 288 22.00 -2.12 -89.21
C SER A 288 23.01 -2.00 -90.36
N GLN A 289 24.13 -2.72 -90.29
CA GLN A 289 25.14 -2.75 -91.34
C GLN A 289 24.80 -3.70 -92.50
N THR A 290 23.78 -4.55 -92.34
CA THR A 290 23.36 -5.47 -93.40
C THR A 290 22.93 -4.70 -94.66
N PRO A 291 23.24 -5.24 -95.86
CA PRO A 291 22.95 -4.57 -97.13
C PRO A 291 21.44 -4.39 -97.35
N VAL A 292 20.59 -5.20 -96.71
CA VAL A 292 19.12 -5.11 -96.78
C VAL A 292 18.63 -3.78 -96.23
N ILE A 293 19.08 -3.40 -95.02
CA ILE A 293 18.68 -2.15 -94.36
C ILE A 293 19.33 -0.95 -95.06
N ARG A 294 20.62 -1.05 -95.43
CA ARG A 294 21.28 0.02 -96.19
C ARG A 294 20.63 0.24 -97.55
N GLY A 295 20.17 -0.82 -98.19
CA GLY A 295 19.48 -0.81 -99.48
C GLY A 295 18.12 -0.12 -99.39
N SER A 296 17.30 -0.47 -98.41
CA SER A 296 15.97 0.12 -98.22
C SER A 296 16.03 1.62 -97.91
N ILE A 297 16.97 2.04 -97.04
CA ILE A 297 17.20 3.47 -96.75
C ILE A 297 17.68 4.20 -98.01
N ARG A 298 18.55 3.58 -98.81
CA ARG A 298 19.04 4.17 -100.06
C ARG A 298 17.91 4.32 -101.08
N GLY A 299 17.02 3.33 -101.20
CA GLY A 299 15.83 3.40 -102.05
C GLY A 299 14.90 4.54 -101.65
N LEU A 300 14.52 4.62 -100.37
CA LEU A 300 13.64 5.68 -99.85
C LEU A 300 14.24 7.08 -100.00
N THR A 301 15.53 7.25 -99.69
CA THR A 301 16.20 8.55 -99.80
C THR A 301 16.48 8.99 -101.24
N HIS A 302 16.53 8.07 -102.21
CA HIS A 302 16.57 8.40 -103.64
C HIS A 302 15.20 8.79 -104.20
N SER A 303 14.11 8.23 -103.67
CA SER A 303 12.76 8.51 -104.15
C SER A 303 12.19 9.85 -103.66
N VAL A 304 12.67 10.39 -102.53
CA VAL A 304 11.99 11.50 -101.84
C VAL A 304 12.77 12.83 -101.88
N MET A 305 14.08 12.85 -102.15
CA MET A 305 14.89 14.08 -102.02
C MET A 305 15.88 14.32 -103.18
N GLN A 306 15.88 15.55 -103.71
CA GLN A 306 16.86 16.06 -104.68
C GLN A 306 18.29 16.18 -104.09
N PRO A 307 19.35 16.07 -104.92
CA PRO A 307 20.74 16.00 -104.46
C PRO A 307 21.23 17.33 -103.87
N SER A 308 21.44 17.37 -102.55
CA SER A 308 22.05 18.51 -101.84
C SER A 308 22.96 18.03 -100.70
N ILE A 309 23.84 18.90 -100.19
CA ILE A 309 24.72 18.62 -99.04
C ILE A 309 23.93 18.23 -97.77
N ARG A 310 22.66 18.63 -97.65
CA ARG A 310 21.77 18.20 -96.56
C ARG A 310 21.46 16.70 -96.60
N ARG A 311 21.58 16.05 -97.76
CA ARG A 311 21.27 14.62 -97.97
C ARG A 311 22.23 13.67 -97.25
N THR A 312 23.51 14.03 -97.13
CA THR A 312 24.49 13.18 -96.41
C THR A 312 24.25 13.23 -94.90
N ARG A 313 23.91 14.40 -94.36
CA ARG A 313 23.52 14.55 -92.95
C ARG A 313 22.22 13.82 -92.65
N THR A 314 21.15 14.00 -93.44
CA THR A 314 19.87 13.31 -93.20
C THR A 314 20.00 11.80 -93.31
N ARG A 315 20.89 11.30 -94.17
CA ARG A 315 21.20 9.86 -94.27
C ARG A 315 21.93 9.32 -93.03
N GLN A 316 22.89 10.06 -92.49
CA GLN A 316 23.55 9.68 -91.24
C GLN A 316 22.56 9.73 -90.06
N PHE A 317 21.71 10.76 -90.00
CA PHE A 317 20.66 10.86 -88.99
C PHE A 317 19.63 9.71 -89.10
N SER A 318 19.17 9.35 -90.30
CA SER A 318 18.20 8.25 -90.45
C SER A 318 18.81 6.89 -90.09
N GLN A 319 20.10 6.68 -90.36
CA GLN A 319 20.82 5.47 -89.91
C GLN A 319 20.92 5.40 -88.39
N VAL A 320 21.21 6.53 -87.73
CA VAL A 320 21.23 6.60 -86.26
C VAL A 320 19.83 6.36 -85.68
N ILE A 321 18.78 6.95 -86.26
CA ILE A 321 17.39 6.75 -85.80
C ILE A 321 16.99 5.29 -85.93
N ILE A 322 17.25 4.64 -87.07
CA ILE A 322 16.92 3.23 -87.29
C ILE A 322 17.70 2.34 -86.32
N TYR A 323 18.98 2.63 -86.08
CA TYR A 323 19.77 1.93 -85.08
C TYR A 323 19.15 2.05 -83.68
N VAL A 324 18.77 3.25 -83.25
CA VAL A 324 18.13 3.48 -81.94
C VAL A 324 16.79 2.73 -81.82
N VAL A 325 15.94 2.79 -82.85
CA VAL A 325 14.64 2.08 -82.86
C VAL A 325 14.86 0.57 -82.78
N LEU A 326 15.84 0.03 -83.50
CA LEU A 326 16.13 -1.40 -83.53
C LEU A 326 16.69 -1.90 -82.18
N VAL A 327 17.54 -1.10 -81.51
CA VAL A 327 17.99 -1.38 -80.14
C VAL A 327 16.79 -1.40 -79.17
N LEU A 328 15.87 -0.43 -79.25
CA LEU A 328 14.69 -0.39 -78.38
C LEU A 328 13.75 -1.57 -78.60
N GLN A 329 13.56 -2.00 -79.85
CA GLN A 329 12.73 -3.16 -80.20
C GLN A 329 13.35 -4.48 -79.74
N LEU A 330 14.65 -4.70 -80.03
CA LEU A 330 15.35 -5.89 -79.55
C LEU A 330 15.34 -5.96 -78.03
N ARG A 331 15.51 -4.81 -77.35
CA ARG A 331 15.43 -4.74 -75.90
C ARG A 331 14.06 -5.12 -75.36
N SER A 332 12.99 -4.60 -75.95
CA SER A 332 11.61 -4.98 -75.61
C SER A 332 11.42 -6.50 -75.78
N TRP A 333 11.88 -7.07 -76.88
CA TRP A 333 11.76 -8.50 -77.15
C TRP A 333 12.57 -9.37 -76.18
N VAL A 334 13.81 -8.99 -75.86
CA VAL A 334 14.63 -9.69 -74.87
C VAL A 334 13.99 -9.60 -73.48
N SER A 335 13.33 -8.47 -73.15
CA SER A 335 12.60 -8.34 -71.87
C SER A 335 11.39 -9.28 -71.80
N THR A 336 10.69 -9.51 -72.91
CA THR A 336 9.56 -10.48 -72.95
C THR A 336 9.99 -11.93 -72.75
N ILE A 337 11.24 -12.27 -73.07
CA ILE A 337 11.80 -13.61 -72.85
C ILE A 337 12.25 -13.79 -71.38
N GLY A 338 12.28 -12.71 -70.59
CA GLY A 338 12.73 -12.74 -69.20
C GLY A 338 14.26 -12.77 -69.04
N LEU A 339 14.99 -12.60 -70.15
CA LEU A 339 16.46 -12.51 -70.13
C LEU A 339 16.98 -11.13 -69.70
N HIS A 340 16.10 -10.13 -69.63
CA HIS A 340 16.45 -8.78 -69.18
C HIS A 340 15.33 -8.22 -68.30
N SER A 341 15.70 -7.54 -67.20
CA SER A 341 14.71 -7.00 -66.26
C SER A 341 13.86 -5.90 -66.91
N SER A 342 12.54 -6.03 -66.86
CA SER A 342 11.60 -5.11 -67.52
C SER A 342 11.54 -3.71 -66.88
N THR A 343 12.10 -3.54 -65.68
CA THR A 343 11.87 -2.38 -64.81
C THR A 343 12.98 -1.32 -64.81
N ASN A 344 14.08 -1.51 -65.54
CA ASN A 344 15.22 -0.61 -65.46
C ASN A 344 15.49 0.15 -66.76
N SER A 345 15.35 1.48 -66.71
CA SER A 345 15.99 2.35 -67.72
C SER A 345 17.50 2.11 -67.65
N LEU A 346 18.20 2.21 -68.79
CA LEU A 346 19.67 2.08 -68.85
C LEU A 346 20.34 2.96 -67.79
N TRP A 347 19.77 4.14 -67.57
CA TRP A 347 20.19 5.07 -66.53
C TRP A 347 20.10 4.50 -65.11
N LYS A 348 19.07 3.72 -64.76
CA LYS A 348 18.96 3.05 -63.45
C LYS A 348 20.03 1.98 -63.26
N SER A 349 20.32 1.18 -64.28
CA SER A 349 21.37 0.16 -64.22
C SER A 349 22.77 0.78 -64.17
N VAL A 350 23.00 1.86 -64.93
CA VAL A 350 24.24 2.63 -64.89
C VAL A 350 24.41 3.37 -63.56
N SER A 351 23.34 3.97 -63.02
CA SER A 351 23.39 4.62 -61.71
C SER A 351 23.58 3.61 -60.58
N ALA A 352 22.98 2.42 -60.68
CA ALA A 352 23.21 1.32 -59.74
C ALA A 352 24.67 0.87 -59.73
N LEU A 353 25.33 0.86 -60.89
CA LEU A 353 26.73 0.50 -61.01
C LEU A 353 27.67 1.59 -60.47
N MET A 354 27.38 2.85 -60.82
CA MET A 354 28.27 3.99 -60.54
C MET A 354 28.11 4.55 -59.12
N TRP A 355 26.89 4.55 -58.58
CA TRP A 355 26.56 5.07 -57.25
C TRP A 355 25.64 4.12 -56.48
N PRO A 356 26.12 2.93 -56.11
CA PRO A 356 25.31 1.97 -55.36
C PRO A 356 24.95 2.48 -53.95
N GLU A 357 25.72 3.43 -53.40
CA GLU A 357 25.46 4.04 -52.08
C GLU A 357 24.21 4.93 -52.05
N CYS A 358 23.76 5.42 -53.21
CA CYS A 358 22.57 6.27 -53.31
C CYS A 358 21.27 5.47 -53.41
N MET A 359 21.33 4.13 -53.51
CA MET A 359 20.14 3.29 -53.61
C MET A 359 19.57 2.95 -52.24
N THR A 360 18.27 3.14 -52.08
CA THR A 360 17.59 2.71 -50.86
C THR A 360 17.52 1.18 -50.80
N PRO A 361 17.52 0.55 -49.61
CA PRO A 361 17.42 -0.90 -49.47
C PRO A 361 16.18 -1.49 -50.16
N LYS A 362 15.09 -0.71 -50.23
CA LYS A 362 13.86 -1.06 -50.92
C LYS A 362 14.07 -1.16 -52.44
N GLU A 363 14.81 -0.23 -53.04
CA GLU A 363 15.16 -0.27 -54.46
C GLU A 363 16.13 -1.41 -54.78
N MET A 364 17.09 -1.69 -53.90
CA MET A 364 17.97 -2.86 -54.04
C MET A 364 17.20 -4.19 -54.01
N LEU A 365 16.18 -4.30 -53.14
CA LEU A 365 15.29 -5.45 -53.09
C LEU A 365 14.43 -5.56 -54.36
N GLN A 366 13.90 -4.45 -54.88
CA GLN A 366 13.14 -4.43 -56.14
C GLN A 366 13.99 -4.82 -57.36
N MET A 367 15.31 -4.58 -57.33
CA MET A 367 16.23 -5.02 -58.39
C MET A 367 16.65 -6.48 -58.27
N THR A 368 16.54 -7.08 -57.08
CA THR A 368 16.89 -8.50 -56.84
C THR A 368 15.69 -9.42 -56.91
N SER A 369 14.47 -8.92 -56.69
CA SER A 369 13.26 -9.73 -56.81
C SER A 369 13.04 -10.15 -58.26
N LEU A 370 13.40 -11.40 -58.57
CA LEU A 370 12.85 -12.18 -59.67
C LEU A 370 11.38 -12.54 -59.43
N MET A 371 10.82 -12.21 -58.27
CA MET A 371 9.39 -12.35 -58.01
C MET A 371 8.65 -11.16 -58.60
N ASP A 372 7.78 -11.48 -59.54
CA ASP A 372 6.81 -10.59 -60.13
C ASP A 372 6.03 -9.88 -59.00
N SER A 373 5.92 -8.56 -59.09
CA SER A 373 5.29 -7.72 -58.06
C SER A 373 3.80 -8.07 -57.82
N ALA A 374 3.24 -8.99 -58.62
CA ALA A 374 1.89 -9.51 -58.51
C ALA A 374 1.71 -10.51 -57.34
N GLU A 375 2.74 -11.23 -56.89
CA GLU A 375 2.60 -12.22 -55.80
C GLU A 375 2.95 -11.67 -54.40
N MET A 376 3.66 -10.54 -54.31
CA MET A 376 3.98 -9.90 -53.01
C MET A 376 2.79 -9.17 -52.37
N GLY A 377 1.69 -8.94 -53.11
CA GLY A 377 0.46 -8.35 -52.56
C GLY A 377 -0.40 -9.34 -51.75
N SER A 378 -0.06 -10.64 -51.77
CA SER A 378 -0.82 -11.70 -51.08
C SER A 378 -0.08 -12.33 -49.90
N LEU A 379 1.24 -12.09 -49.76
CA LEU A 379 2.03 -12.50 -48.60
C LEU A 379 2.09 -11.35 -47.60
N ASP A 380 0.89 -10.91 -47.20
CA ASP A 380 0.65 -10.03 -46.08
C ASP A 380 1.25 -10.62 -44.81
N ALA A 381 2.11 -9.85 -44.13
CA ALA A 381 2.31 -9.70 -42.68
C ALA A 381 2.44 -10.94 -41.76
N SER A 382 2.28 -12.17 -42.24
CA SER A 382 2.06 -13.37 -41.42
C SER A 382 3.29 -14.25 -41.27
N LEU A 383 4.26 -14.18 -42.19
CA LEU A 383 5.51 -14.95 -42.09
C LEU A 383 6.65 -14.21 -41.39
N LEU A 384 6.69 -12.87 -41.43
CA LEU A 384 7.71 -12.07 -40.74
C LEU A 384 7.42 -11.79 -39.25
N LEU A 385 6.31 -12.33 -38.71
CA LEU A 385 5.96 -12.25 -37.29
C LEU A 385 5.94 -13.63 -36.59
N SER A 386 6.48 -14.67 -37.22
CA SER A 386 6.75 -15.95 -36.56
C SER A 386 8.05 -15.89 -35.73
N ILE A 387 8.09 -14.96 -34.78
CA ILE A 387 8.95 -15.10 -33.60
C ILE A 387 8.42 -16.33 -32.85
N PRO A 388 9.26 -17.31 -32.48
CA PRO A 388 8.81 -18.37 -31.59
C PRO A 388 8.51 -17.72 -30.23
N THR A 389 7.26 -17.34 -30.01
CA THR A 389 6.69 -17.19 -28.68
C THR A 389 6.60 -18.58 -28.09
N SER A 390 7.74 -19.11 -27.64
CA SER A 390 7.74 -20.15 -26.61
C SER A 390 6.93 -19.57 -25.45
N PRO A 391 5.78 -20.15 -25.08
CA PRO A 391 5.07 -19.72 -23.89
C PRO A 391 5.98 -20.07 -22.72
N LEU A 392 6.58 -19.06 -22.09
CA LEU A 392 7.06 -19.21 -20.73
C LEU A 392 5.85 -19.68 -19.90
N PRO A 393 5.88 -20.86 -19.27
CA PRO A 393 4.83 -21.26 -18.36
C PRO A 393 5.08 -20.49 -17.07
N ILE A 394 4.71 -19.21 -17.03
CA ILE A 394 4.50 -18.53 -15.75
C ILE A 394 3.13 -18.98 -15.27
N SER A 395 3.10 -20.21 -14.77
CA SER A 395 2.04 -20.70 -13.91
C SER A 395 2.16 -19.93 -12.59
N CYS A 396 1.57 -18.74 -12.54
CA CYS A 396 1.15 -18.13 -11.27
C CYS A 396 -0.06 -18.92 -10.78
N GLN A 397 0.16 -20.12 -10.24
CA GLN A 397 -0.80 -20.68 -9.32
C GLN A 397 -0.73 -19.86 -8.02
N PRO A 398 -1.83 -19.23 -7.58
CA PRO A 398 -1.88 -18.72 -6.22
C PRO A 398 -1.77 -19.93 -5.28
N ALA A 399 -0.79 -19.89 -4.38
CA ALA A 399 -0.68 -20.86 -3.31
C ALA A 399 -2.03 -20.89 -2.57
N LYS A 400 -2.76 -22.01 -2.70
CA LYS A 400 -3.87 -22.34 -1.81
C LYS A 400 -3.31 -22.28 -0.39
N SER A 401 -3.83 -21.36 0.42
CA SER A 401 -3.66 -21.41 1.87
C SER A 401 -4.30 -22.72 2.33
N VAL A 402 -3.46 -23.69 2.67
CA VAL A 402 -3.86 -24.78 3.54
C VAL A 402 -3.70 -24.25 4.97
N TYR A 403 -4.79 -24.39 5.71
CA TYR A 403 -5.04 -24.00 7.10
C TYR A 403 -3.85 -24.14 8.05
#